data_AF-A0A4P6EIL8-F1
#
_entry.id   AF-A0A4P6EIL8-F1
#
_cell.length_a   1.000
_cell.length_b   1.000
_cell.length_c   1.000
_cell.angle_alpha   90.00
_cell.angle_beta   90.00
_cell.angle_gamma   90.00
#
_symmetry.space_group_name_H-M   'P 1'
#
loop_
_entity.id
_entity.type
_entity.pdbx_description
1 polymer ?
#
loop_
_entity_poly.entity_id
_entity_poly.type
_entity_poly.pdbx_seq_one_letter_code
_entity_poly.pdbx_strand_id
1 'polypeptide(L)'
;MERKIHGREVSEAQIDEWVVEAEAGYDVEELKSRRGRPVRGAEASQVIPVRLTVEELDAVMARAEREHLNRSEAIRAALAVWANVA
;
A
#
# COMPACT_ATOMS: atom_id res chain seq x y z
N MET A 1 23.11 18.44 19.49
CA MET A 1 21.96 18.22 18.58
C MET A 1 20.98 17.33 19.30
N GLU A 2 19.72 17.70 19.39
CA GLU A 2 18.70 16.90 20.07
C GLU A 2 18.28 15.74 19.14
N ARG A 3 18.52 14.50 19.56
CA ARG A 3 18.20 13.28 18.79
C ARG A 3 16.90 12.69 19.33
N LYS A 4 15.79 12.88 18.62
CA LYS A 4 14.46 12.41 19.05
C LYS A 4 13.79 11.55 17.98
N ILE A 5 13.20 10.43 18.39
CA ILE A 5 12.34 9.59 17.56
C ILE A 5 10.97 9.48 18.23
N HIS A 6 9.90 9.77 17.48
CA HIS A 6 8.52 9.86 18.00
C HIS A 6 8.38 10.73 19.27
N GLY A 7 9.12 11.85 19.32
CA GLY A 7 9.11 12.78 20.45
C GLY A 7 9.87 12.32 21.70
N ARG A 8 10.48 11.12 21.67
CA ARG A 8 11.31 10.59 22.76
C ARG A 8 12.79 10.79 22.46
N GLU A 9 13.57 11.19 23.47
CA GLU A 9 15.03 11.28 23.34
C GLU A 9 15.65 9.90 23.12
N VAL A 10 16.61 9.85 22.21
CA VAL A 10 17.42 8.66 21.92
C VAL A 10 18.69 8.74 22.75
N SER A 11 18.93 7.73 23.59
CA SER A 11 20.16 7.64 24.39
C SER A 11 21.35 7.16 23.55
N GLU A 12 22.58 7.44 23.99
CA GLU A 12 23.78 6.90 23.34
C GLU A 12 23.81 5.36 23.38
N ALA A 13 23.37 4.75 24.49
CA ALA A 13 23.28 3.30 24.60
C ALA A 13 22.32 2.68 23.56
N GLN A 14 21.22 3.36 23.25
CA GLN A 14 20.28 2.93 22.21
C GLN A 14 20.90 3.06 20.81
N ILE A 15 21.77 4.05 20.60
CA ILE A 15 22.52 4.20 19.35
C ILE A 15 23.54 3.08 19.21
N ASP A 16 24.29 2.78 20.28
CA ASP A 16 25.28 1.70 20.28
C ASP A 16 24.62 0.34 19.97
N GLU A 17 23.44 0.09 20.55
CA GLU A 17 22.64 -1.11 20.25
C GLU A 17 22.28 -1.19 18.75
N TRP A 18 21.79 -0.10 18.16
CA TRP A 18 21.46 -0.06 16.73
C TRP A 18 22.67 -0.18 15.82
N VAL A 19 23.83 0.33 16.23
CA VAL A 19 25.08 0.16 15.50
C VAL A 19 25.45 -1.32 15.45
N VAL A 20 25.43 -1.99 16.60
CA VAL A 20 25.71 -3.44 16.69
C VAL A 20 24.72 -4.24 15.84
N GLU A 21 23.43 -3.92 15.91
CA GLU A 21 22.38 -4.56 15.09
C GLU A 21 22.65 -4.37 13.59
N ALA A 22 22.98 -3.15 13.17
CA ALA A 22 23.26 -2.84 11.76
C ALA A 22 24.54 -3.54 11.25
N GLU A 23 25.58 -3.61 12.09
CA GLU A 23 26.84 -4.29 11.77
C GLU A 23 26.71 -5.82 11.75
N ALA A 24 25.86 -6.38 12.62
CA ALA A 24 25.53 -7.81 12.61
C ALA A 24 24.79 -8.23 11.33
N GLY A 25 24.07 -7.29 10.72
CA GLY A 25 23.30 -7.49 9.50
C GLY A 25 21.92 -8.13 9.79
N TYR A 26 20.99 -7.92 8.86
CA TYR A 26 19.63 -8.43 8.97
C TYR A 26 19.42 -9.69 8.14
N ASP A 27 18.64 -10.65 8.66
CA ASP A 27 18.16 -11.76 7.87
C ASP A 27 17.12 -11.28 6.85
N VAL A 28 17.49 -11.29 5.58
CA VAL A 28 16.65 -10.84 4.47
C VAL A 28 15.40 -11.70 4.31
N GLU A 29 15.46 -13.00 4.62
CA GLU A 29 14.29 -13.88 4.50
C GLU A 29 13.29 -13.63 5.64
N GLU A 30 13.78 -13.35 6.85
CA GLU A 30 12.92 -12.90 7.95
C GLU A 30 12.28 -11.55 7.63
N LEU A 31 13.04 -10.59 7.09
CA LEU A 31 12.51 -9.29 6.69
C LEU A 31 11.47 -9.39 5.57
N LYS A 32 11.63 -10.29 4.60
CA LYS A 32 10.62 -10.55 3.56
C LYS A 32 9.35 -11.18 4.14
N SER A 33 9.47 -11.99 5.20
CA SER A 33 8.32 -12.60 5.89
C SER A 33 7.43 -11.57 6.57
N ARG A 34 8.01 -10.44 7.01
CA ARG A 34 7.31 -9.27 7.52
C ARG A 34 6.61 -8.57 6.35
N ARG A 35 5.41 -9.06 6.03
CA ARG A 35 4.59 -8.54 4.93
C ARG A 35 4.49 -7.02 5.01
N GLY A 36 4.90 -6.36 3.93
CA GLY A 36 4.66 -4.93 3.71
C GLY A 36 3.17 -4.65 3.50
N ARG A 37 2.83 -3.78 2.54
CA ARG A 37 1.42 -3.52 2.21
C ARG A 37 0.68 -4.84 1.95
N PRO A 38 -0.50 -5.06 2.56
CA PRO A 38 -1.29 -6.27 2.33
C PRO A 38 -1.45 -6.57 0.84
N VAL A 39 -1.10 -7.79 0.44
CA VAL A 39 -1.28 -8.27 -0.93
C VAL A 39 -2.78 -8.43 -1.21
N ARG A 40 -3.23 -8.05 -2.42
CA ARG A 40 -4.64 -8.20 -2.82
C ARG A 40 -4.96 -9.59 -3.40
N GLY A 41 -3.96 -10.44 -3.58
CA GLY A 41 -4.08 -11.79 -4.13
C GLY A 41 -2.83 -12.62 -3.81
N ALA A 42 -2.81 -13.88 -4.29
CA ALA A 42 -1.67 -14.77 -4.13
C ALA A 42 -0.43 -14.29 -4.90
N GLU A 43 -0.65 -13.58 -6.01
CA GLU A 43 0.39 -13.03 -6.88
C GLU A 43 0.26 -11.50 -7.03
N ALA A 44 1.27 -10.88 -7.64
CA ALA A 44 1.25 -9.46 -7.97
C ALA A 44 0.07 -9.13 -8.90
N SER A 45 -0.58 -7.98 -8.68
CA SER A 45 -1.68 -7.54 -9.54
C SER A 45 -1.16 -7.12 -10.92
N GLN A 46 -1.85 -7.55 -11.98
CA GLN A 46 -1.55 -7.12 -13.35
C GLN A 46 -2.22 -5.78 -13.66
N VAL A 47 -1.54 -4.91 -14.40
CA VAL A 47 -2.08 -3.64 -14.90
C VAL A 47 -2.64 -3.86 -16.30
N ILE A 48 -3.93 -3.62 -16.48
CA ILE A 48 -4.63 -3.69 -17.77
C ILE A 48 -4.99 -2.27 -18.20
N PRO A 49 -4.40 -1.72 -19.28
CA PRO A 49 -4.76 -0.39 -19.77
C PRO A 49 -6.11 -0.44 -20.50
N VAL A 50 -6.99 0.50 -20.15
CA VAL A 50 -8.31 0.69 -20.80
C VAL A 50 -8.41 2.14 -21.25
N ARG A 51 -8.79 2.37 -22.51
CA ARG A 51 -9.07 3.73 -23.01
C ARG A 51 -10.50 4.09 -22.64
N LEU A 52 -10.65 5.17 -21.89
CA LEU A 52 -11.93 5.77 -21.57
C LEU A 52 -11.99 7.15 -22.22
N THR A 53 -13.15 7.53 -22.73
CA THR A 53 -13.41 8.93 -23.07
C THR A 53 -13.47 9.79 -21.81
N VAL A 54 -13.46 11.11 -21.97
CA VAL A 54 -13.60 12.04 -20.84
C VAL A 54 -14.94 11.80 -20.15
N GLU A 55 -16.01 11.63 -20.93
CA GLU A 55 -17.37 11.43 -20.44
C GLU A 55 -17.51 10.10 -19.68
N GLU A 56 -16.86 9.04 -20.15
CA GLU A 56 -16.84 7.74 -19.46
C GLU A 56 -16.10 7.83 -18.12
N LEU A 57 -14.95 8.52 -18.08
CA LEU A 57 -14.20 8.71 -16.85
C LEU A 57 -14.97 9.57 -15.85
N ASP A 58 -15.61 10.64 -16.31
CA ASP A 58 -16.41 11.54 -15.47
C ASP A 58 -17.62 10.81 -14.88
N ALA A 59 -18.29 9.94 -15.66
CA ALA A 59 -19.38 9.11 -15.15
C ALA A 59 -18.91 8.16 -14.03
N VAL A 60 -17.72 7.56 -14.18
CA VAL A 60 -17.12 6.70 -13.15
C VAL A 60 -16.78 7.52 -11.90
N MET A 61 -16.18 8.70 -12.06
CA MET A 61 -15.79 9.56 -10.94
C MET A 61 -17.00 10.09 -10.18
N ALA A 62 -18.05 10.52 -10.89
CA ALA A 62 -19.30 10.98 -10.28
C ALA A 62 -19.99 9.87 -9.48
N ARG A 63 -19.94 8.62 -9.96
CA ARG A 63 -20.44 7.47 -9.20
C ARG A 63 -19.57 7.18 -7.98
N ALA A 64 -18.25 7.20 -8.13
CA ALA A 64 -17.31 6.97 -7.05
C ALA A 64 -17.50 7.97 -5.90
N GLU A 65 -17.72 9.25 -6.21
CA GLU A 65 -17.98 10.30 -5.21
C GLU A 65 -19.27 10.03 -4.42
N ARG A 66 -20.37 9.68 -5.10
CA ARG A 66 -21.65 9.33 -4.44
C ARG A 66 -21.53 8.11 -3.52
N GLU A 67 -20.67 7.16 -3.87
CA GLU A 67 -20.46 5.93 -3.10
C GLU A 67 -19.30 6.05 -2.10
N HIS A 68 -18.68 7.23 -1.98
CA HIS A 68 -17.51 7.48 -1.14
C HIS A 68 -16.31 6.56 -1.42
N LEU A 69 -16.13 6.21 -2.69
CA LEU A 69 -15.04 5.37 -3.19
C LEU A 69 -13.99 6.20 -3.90
N ASN A 70 -12.73 5.78 -3.85
CA ASN A 70 -11.74 6.28 -4.79
C ASN A 70 -11.93 5.64 -6.18
N ARG A 71 -11.33 6.25 -7.20
CA ARG A 71 -11.40 5.79 -8.61
C ARG A 71 -11.10 4.29 -8.76
N SER A 72 -10.06 3.79 -8.09
CA SER A 72 -9.64 2.39 -8.23
C SER A 72 -10.60 1.42 -7.54
N GLU A 73 -11.22 1.84 -6.44
CA GLU A 73 -12.26 1.07 -5.75
C GLU A 73 -13.52 0.98 -6.60
N ALA A 74 -13.98 2.09 -7.16
CA ALA A 74 -15.17 2.12 -8.03
C ALA A 74 -15.01 1.20 -9.25
N ILE A 75 -13.86 1.28 -9.95
CA ILE A 75 -13.58 0.41 -11.11
C ILE A 75 -13.59 -1.07 -10.69
N ARG A 76 -12.96 -1.43 -9.56
CA ARG A 76 -12.95 -2.81 -9.08
C ARG A 76 -14.32 -3.29 -8.63
N ALA A 77 -15.13 -2.44 -8.01
CA ALA A 77 -16.50 -2.77 -7.64
C ALA A 77 -17.35 -3.07 -8.89
N ALA A 78 -17.23 -2.26 -9.94
CA ALA A 78 -17.90 -2.51 -11.22
C ALA A 78 -17.47 -3.86 -11.84
N LEU A 79 -16.17 -4.17 -11.84
CA LEU A 79 -15.66 -5.47 -12.32
C LEU A 79 -16.15 -6.64 -11.48
N ALA A 80 -16.23 -6.49 -10.16
CA ALA A 80 -16.74 -7.53 -9.27
C ALA A 80 -18.23 -7.79 -9.50
N VAL A 81 -19.03 -6.73 -9.70
CA VAL A 81 -20.43 -6.89 -10.11
C VAL A 81 -20.51 -7.61 -11.44
N TRP A 82 -19.80 -7.13 -12.47
CA TRP A 82 -19.79 -7.73 -13.80
C TRP A 82 -19.41 -9.22 -13.79
N ALA A 83 -18.37 -9.60 -13.05
CA ALA A 83 -17.89 -10.97 -12.97
C ALA A 83 -18.78 -11.91 -12.12
N ASN A 84 -19.57 -11.36 -11.20
CA ASN A 84 -20.44 -12.12 -10.30
C ASN A 84 -21.91 -12.15 -10.74
N VAL A 85 -22.27 -11.56 -11.90
CA VAL A 85 -23.58 -11.80 -12.51
C VAL A 85 -23.60 -13.22 -13.07
N ALA A 86 -24.32 -14.10 -12.38
CA ALA A 86 -24.83 -15.36 -12.90
C ALA A 86 -26.20 -15.14 -13.55
#